data_AF-A0A164TZN3-F1
#
_entry.id   AF-A0A164TZN3-F1
#
_cell.length_a   1.000
_cell.length_b   1.000
_cell.length_c   1.000
_cell.angle_alpha   90.00
_cell.angle_beta   90.00
_cell.angle_gamma   90.00
#
_symmetry.space_group_name_H-M   'P 1'
#
loop_
_entity.id
_entity.type
_entity.pdbx_description
1 polymer ?
#
loop_
_entity_poly.entity_id
_entity_poly.type
_entity_poly.pdbx_seq_one_letter_code
_entity_poly.pdbx_strand_id
1 'polypeptide(L)'
;MSPCRTLRGCETGDAKITKGYRLPAKHVIHTVGPIYAKSQDDECARLLASCYDKCLQLAVGLDLATIAFPSISMGVYGYPPKDGAKIALSTIRNYLELNPGKLSQVILVVFSSEMMDVYLAQISEIFPPDVDCELDSVGLQSK
;
A
#
# COMPACT_ATOMS: atom_id res chain seq x y z
N MET A 1 -24.03 -16.52 -2.67
CA MET A 1 -22.67 -16.96 -3.05
C MET A 1 -21.71 -15.81 -2.81
N SER A 2 -20.55 -16.06 -2.19
CA SER A 2 -19.56 -15.01 -1.95
C SER A 2 -18.71 -14.75 -3.22
N PRO A 3 -18.45 -13.49 -3.57
CA PRO A 3 -17.72 -13.10 -4.79
C PRO A 3 -16.30 -13.69 -4.88
N CYS A 4 -15.63 -13.93 -3.76
CA CYS A 4 -14.28 -14.51 -3.77
C CYS A 4 -14.27 -15.96 -4.28
N ARG A 5 -15.37 -16.71 -4.14
CA ARG A 5 -15.44 -18.11 -4.62
C ARG A 5 -15.38 -18.22 -6.14
N THR A 6 -15.78 -17.17 -6.87
CA THR A 6 -15.71 -17.16 -8.34
C THR A 6 -14.33 -16.78 -8.87
N LEU A 7 -13.42 -16.29 -8.02
CA LEU A 7 -12.07 -15.86 -8.41
C LEU A 7 -11.07 -17.01 -8.59
N ARG A 8 -11.40 -18.24 -8.16
CA ARG A 8 -10.52 -19.43 -8.21
C ARG A 8 -9.15 -19.22 -7.54
N GLY A 9 -9.14 -18.68 -6.32
CA GLY A 9 -7.91 -18.42 -5.56
C GLY A 9 -7.12 -17.21 -6.08
N CYS A 10 -5.91 -16.98 -5.56
CA CYS A 10 -4.98 -15.93 -5.98
C CYS A 10 -3.56 -16.40 -5.64
N GLU A 11 -2.62 -16.26 -6.56
CA GLU A 11 -1.24 -16.64 -6.34
C GLU A 11 -0.53 -15.62 -5.43
N THR A 12 0.52 -16.06 -4.74
CA THR A 12 1.36 -15.15 -3.94
C THR A 12 2.00 -14.11 -4.85
N GLY A 13 1.96 -12.84 -4.44
CA GLY A 13 2.43 -11.72 -5.26
C GLY A 13 1.42 -11.23 -6.31
N ASP A 14 0.28 -11.90 -6.46
CA ASP A 14 -0.78 -11.51 -7.39
C ASP A 14 -1.98 -10.88 -6.66
N ALA A 15 -2.84 -10.21 -7.43
CA ALA A 15 -4.02 -9.52 -6.93
C ALA A 15 -5.25 -9.71 -7.82
N LYS A 16 -6.44 -9.74 -7.22
CA LYS A 16 -7.74 -9.83 -7.90
C LYS A 16 -8.75 -8.89 -7.28
N ILE A 17 -9.69 -8.36 -8.07
CA ILE A 17 -10.63 -7.34 -7.60
C ILE A 17 -12.07 -7.84 -7.55
N THR A 18 -12.81 -7.37 -6.54
CA THR A 18 -14.28 -7.53 -6.44
C THR A 18 -14.94 -6.19 -6.14
N LYS A 19 -16.28 -6.13 -6.27
CA LYS A 19 -17.05 -5.02 -5.71
C LYS A 19 -16.90 -4.98 -4.18
N GLY A 20 -17.05 -3.80 -3.58
CA GLY A 20 -17.01 -3.60 -2.12
C GLY A 20 -18.33 -3.90 -1.40
N TYR A 21 -19.42 -4.07 -2.14
CA TYR A 21 -20.75 -4.40 -1.62
C TYR A 21 -21.23 -3.42 -0.55
N ARG A 22 -21.28 -3.84 0.73
CA ARG A 22 -21.76 -3.02 1.86
C ARG A 22 -20.67 -2.10 2.43
N LEU A 23 -19.45 -2.18 1.91
CA LEU A 23 -18.37 -1.29 2.31
C LEU A 23 -18.54 0.08 1.65
N PRO A 24 -18.10 1.18 2.30
CA PRO A 24 -18.02 2.48 1.66
C PRO A 24 -17.11 2.50 0.42
N ALA A 25 -16.10 1.62 0.39
CA ALA A 25 -15.22 1.45 -0.75
C ALA A 25 -15.95 0.82 -1.94
N LYS A 26 -15.75 1.37 -3.15
CA LYS A 26 -16.36 0.85 -4.39
C LYS A 26 -15.91 -0.59 -4.71
N HIS A 27 -14.65 -0.90 -4.43
CA HIS A 27 -14.02 -2.18 -4.71
C HIS A 27 -13.16 -2.66 -3.55
N VAL A 28 -12.87 -3.97 -3.54
CA VAL A 28 -11.86 -4.59 -2.70
C VAL A 28 -10.89 -5.32 -3.62
N ILE A 29 -9.61 -4.99 -3.51
CA ILE A 29 -8.52 -5.72 -4.16
C ILE A 29 -7.96 -6.72 -3.15
N HIS A 30 -8.02 -8.00 -3.52
CA HIS A 30 -7.54 -9.13 -2.75
C HIS A 30 -6.17 -9.51 -3.28
N THR A 31 -5.14 -9.41 -2.45
CA THR A 31 -3.75 -9.79 -2.81
C THR A 31 -3.22 -10.78 -1.80
N VAL A 32 -2.35 -11.69 -2.23
CA VAL A 32 -1.74 -12.69 -1.33
C VAL A 32 -0.28 -12.36 -1.13
N GLY A 33 0.06 -11.81 0.05
CA GLY A 33 1.44 -11.53 0.43
C GLY A 33 2.24 -12.82 0.70
N PRO A 34 3.58 -12.77 0.62
CA PRO A 34 4.42 -13.91 0.97
C PRO A 34 4.37 -14.20 2.48
N ILE A 35 4.44 -15.48 2.82
CA ILE A 35 4.83 -15.92 4.16
C ILE A 35 6.34 -15.77 4.23
N TYR A 36 6.82 -14.95 5.18
CA TYR A 36 8.23 -14.59 5.23
C TYR A 36 9.12 -15.76 5.68
N ALA A 37 10.17 -16.03 4.91
CA ALA A 37 11.23 -16.94 5.28
C ALA A 37 12.57 -16.28 4.99
N LYS A 38 13.43 -16.14 6.01
CA LYS A 38 14.75 -15.50 5.87
C LYS A 38 15.67 -16.21 4.86
N SER A 39 15.46 -17.50 4.62
CA SER A 39 16.18 -18.26 3.58
C SER A 39 15.77 -17.91 2.14
N GLN A 40 14.68 -17.14 1.97
CA GLN A 40 14.10 -16.73 0.69
C GLN A 40 13.85 -15.22 0.68
N ASP A 41 14.72 -14.44 1.32
CA ASP A 41 14.53 -13.00 1.56
C ASP A 41 14.27 -12.22 0.26
N ASP A 42 15.10 -12.44 -0.76
CA ASP A 42 14.96 -11.78 -2.07
C ASP A 42 13.64 -12.11 -2.76
N GLU A 43 13.20 -13.36 -2.68
CA GLU A 43 11.94 -13.80 -3.29
C GLU A 43 10.74 -13.23 -2.51
N CYS A 44 10.81 -13.23 -1.18
CA CYS A 44 9.81 -12.58 -0.34
C CYS A 44 9.71 -11.09 -0.66
N ALA A 45 10.83 -10.40 -0.83
CA ALA A 45 10.84 -8.98 -1.18
C ALA A 45 10.20 -8.73 -2.54
N ARG A 46 10.54 -9.53 -3.55
CA ARG A 46 9.96 -9.46 -4.89
C ARG A 46 8.45 -9.70 -4.88
N LEU A 47 7.99 -10.71 -4.15
CA LEU A 47 6.56 -11.04 -4.03
C LEU A 47 5.78 -9.98 -3.26
N LEU A 48 6.35 -9.41 -2.19
CA LEU A 48 5.71 -8.32 -1.46
C LEU A 48 5.57 -7.07 -2.33
N ALA A 49 6.64 -6.68 -3.04
CA ALA A 49 6.58 -5.57 -4.01
C ALA A 49 5.51 -5.82 -5.08
N SER A 50 5.46 -7.04 -5.63
CA SER A 50 4.46 -7.44 -6.63
C SER A 50 3.02 -7.26 -6.12
N CYS A 51 2.74 -7.54 -4.84
CA CYS A 51 1.40 -7.31 -4.27
C CYS A 51 0.97 -5.84 -4.38
N TYR A 52 1.83 -4.92 -3.95
CA TYR A 52 1.55 -3.48 -4.01
C TYR A 52 1.41 -3.00 -5.46
N ASP A 53 2.35 -3.37 -6.33
CA ASP A 53 2.35 -2.99 -7.75
C ASP A 53 1.09 -3.50 -8.48
N LYS A 54 0.72 -4.78 -8.30
CA LYS A 54 -0.49 -5.35 -8.92
C LYS A 54 -1.78 -4.69 -8.41
N CYS A 55 -1.84 -4.36 -7.13
CA CYS A 55 -3.00 -3.63 -6.58
C CYS A 55 -3.11 -2.23 -7.19
N LEU A 56 -2.00 -1.51 -7.34
CA LEU A 56 -1.98 -0.19 -7.96
C LEU A 56 -2.40 -0.26 -9.44
N GLN A 57 -1.86 -1.24 -10.19
CA GLN A 57 -2.25 -1.50 -11.58
C GLN A 57 -3.76 -1.77 -11.73
N LEU A 58 -4.34 -2.60 -10.87
CA LEU A 58 -5.78 -2.89 -10.90
C LEU A 58 -6.64 -1.66 -10.56
N ALA A 59 -6.20 -0.83 -9.61
CA ALA A 59 -6.92 0.39 -9.26
C ALA A 59 -6.90 1.40 -10.42
N VAL A 60 -5.72 1.64 -11.00
CA VAL A 60 -5.57 2.55 -12.15
C VAL A 60 -6.30 2.01 -13.39
N GLY A 61 -6.23 0.70 -13.66
CA GLY A 61 -6.93 0.07 -14.78
C GLY A 61 -8.46 0.13 -14.71
N LEU A 62 -9.02 0.50 -13.55
CA LEU A 62 -10.46 0.73 -13.34
C LEU A 62 -10.79 2.20 -13.03
N ASP A 63 -9.86 3.12 -13.33
CA ASP A 63 -10.00 4.56 -13.12
C ASP A 63 -10.39 4.94 -11.68
N LEU A 64 -9.88 4.18 -10.69
CA LEU A 64 -10.04 4.50 -9.29
C LEU A 64 -9.00 5.54 -8.87
N ALA A 65 -9.44 6.66 -8.30
CA ALA A 65 -8.54 7.74 -7.89
C ALA A 65 -7.84 7.49 -6.53
N THR A 66 -8.42 6.63 -5.68
CA THR A 66 -7.93 6.40 -4.32
C THR A 66 -7.84 4.91 -3.99
N ILE A 67 -6.80 4.55 -3.22
CA ILE A 67 -6.57 3.19 -2.73
C ILE A 67 -6.01 3.22 -1.31
N ALA A 68 -6.40 2.24 -0.50
CA ALA A 68 -5.89 2.07 0.86
C ALA A 68 -5.25 0.69 1.01
N PHE A 69 -4.08 0.63 1.62
CA PHE A 69 -3.31 -0.59 1.87
C PHE A 69 -3.17 -0.87 3.37
N PRO A 70 -3.39 -2.11 3.82
CA PRO A 70 -2.87 -2.55 5.10
C PRO A 70 -1.35 -2.79 5.02
N SER A 71 -0.71 -3.06 6.15
CA SER A 71 0.67 -3.57 6.19
C SER A 71 0.73 -5.04 5.74
N ILE A 72 0.75 -5.27 4.42
CA ILE A 72 0.72 -6.62 3.80
C ILE A 72 1.91 -7.45 4.31
N SER A 73 1.63 -8.70 4.71
CA SER A 73 2.56 -9.67 5.30
C SER A 73 3.23 -9.32 6.65
N MET A 74 3.11 -8.08 7.15
CA MET A 74 3.77 -7.61 8.38
C MET A 74 2.99 -7.93 9.67
N GLY A 75 2.33 -9.10 9.69
CA GLY A 75 1.54 -9.58 10.83
C GLY A 75 1.70 -11.09 10.96
N VAL A 76 0.62 -11.84 10.78
CA VAL A 76 0.63 -13.32 10.87
C VAL A 76 1.62 -13.98 9.89
N TYR A 77 1.91 -13.34 8.75
CA TYR A 77 2.88 -13.85 7.76
C TYR A 77 4.34 -13.51 8.09
N GLY A 78 4.59 -12.78 9.18
CA GLY A 78 5.91 -12.66 9.79
C GLY A 78 6.93 -11.79 9.06
N TYR A 79 6.53 -10.99 8.07
CA TYR A 79 7.47 -10.10 7.37
C TYR A 79 8.03 -9.05 8.34
N PRO A 80 9.37 -8.85 8.42
CA PRO A 80 9.96 -7.85 9.29
C PRO A 80 9.38 -6.46 9.01
N PRO A 81 8.79 -5.76 10.01
CA PRO A 81 8.07 -4.51 9.76
C PRO A 81 8.90 -3.43 9.07
N LYS A 82 10.17 -3.26 9.46
CA LYS A 82 11.06 -2.23 8.87
C LYS A 82 11.38 -2.49 7.40
N ASP A 83 11.63 -3.75 7.05
CA ASP A 83 11.97 -4.14 5.68
C ASP A 83 10.71 -4.14 4.79
N GLY A 84 9.59 -4.63 5.32
CA GLY A 84 8.30 -4.62 4.65
C GLY A 84 7.76 -3.22 4.38
N ALA A 85 7.86 -2.30 5.36
CA ALA A 85 7.45 -0.91 5.20
C ALA A 85 8.29 -0.18 4.13
N LYS A 86 9.60 -0.41 4.12
CA LYS A 86 10.49 0.13 3.08
C LYS A 86 10.07 -0.36 1.68
N ILE A 87 9.81 -1.66 1.53
CA ILE A 87 9.34 -2.23 0.24
C ILE A 87 7.99 -1.62 -0.16
N ALA A 88 7.04 -1.52 0.76
CA ALA A 88 5.73 -0.92 0.50
C ALA A 88 5.85 0.53 0.02
N LEU A 89 6.56 1.36 0.78
CA LEU A 89 6.77 2.78 0.49
C LEU A 89 7.51 2.99 -0.83
N SER A 90 8.63 2.30 -1.05
CA SER A 90 9.41 2.42 -2.29
C SER A 90 8.63 1.94 -3.50
N THR A 91 7.86 0.86 -3.39
CA THR A 91 7.02 0.37 -4.51
C THR A 91 5.93 1.38 -4.86
N ILE A 92 5.24 1.92 -3.86
CA ILE A 92 4.21 2.95 -4.06
C ILE A 92 4.84 4.20 -4.69
N ARG A 93 5.96 4.69 -4.15
CA ARG A 93 6.69 5.86 -4.68
C ARG A 93 7.03 5.68 -6.14
N ASN A 94 7.71 4.60 -6.48
CA ASN A 94 8.13 4.30 -7.86
C ASN A 94 6.93 4.21 -8.80
N TYR A 95 5.84 3.58 -8.36
CA TYR A 95 4.63 3.46 -9.18
C TYR A 95 4.01 4.83 -9.46
N LEU A 96 3.91 5.70 -8.46
CA LEU A 96 3.35 7.05 -8.59
C LEU A 96 4.19 7.93 -9.51
N GLU A 97 5.52 7.85 -9.42
CA GLU A 97 6.45 8.57 -10.31
C GLU A 97 6.34 8.12 -11.77
N LEU A 98 6.15 6.82 -12.00
CA LEU A 98 5.96 6.27 -13.34
C LEU A 98 4.55 6.54 -13.91
N ASN A 99 3.57 6.83 -13.05
CA ASN A 99 2.16 7.01 -13.42
C ASN A 99 1.60 8.32 -12.86
N PRO A 100 2.18 9.48 -13.21
CA PRO A 100 1.79 10.76 -12.63
C PRO A 100 0.31 11.07 -12.88
N GLY A 101 -0.39 11.51 -11.84
CA GLY A 101 -1.80 11.93 -11.90
C GLY A 101 -2.82 10.80 -12.06
N LYS A 102 -2.41 9.51 -12.06
CA LYS A 102 -3.34 8.38 -12.16
C LYS A 102 -4.07 8.08 -10.84
N LEU A 103 -3.42 8.36 -9.72
CA LEU A 103 -4.00 8.27 -8.38
C LEU A 103 -3.88 9.63 -7.70
N SER A 104 -4.95 10.07 -7.04
CA SER A 104 -4.95 11.30 -6.24
C SER A 104 -4.55 11.03 -4.79
N GLN A 105 -4.71 9.80 -4.30
CA GLN A 105 -4.37 9.45 -2.91
C GLN A 105 -4.08 7.97 -2.74
N VAL A 106 -3.00 7.67 -2.00
CA VAL A 106 -2.69 6.34 -1.46
C VAL A 106 -2.67 6.44 0.06
N ILE A 107 -3.44 5.57 0.74
CA ILE A 107 -3.58 5.59 2.20
C ILE A 107 -2.91 4.34 2.78
N LEU A 108 -2.01 4.50 3.73
CA LEU A 108 -1.45 3.40 4.51
C LEU A 108 -2.26 3.26 5.80
N VAL A 109 -3.01 2.17 5.91
CA VAL A 109 -3.88 1.86 7.05
C VAL A 109 -3.08 1.01 8.04
N VAL A 110 -2.57 1.68 9.07
CA VAL A 110 -1.81 1.05 10.16
C VAL A 110 -2.69 0.87 11.39
N PHE A 111 -2.68 -0.33 11.97
CA PHE A 111 -3.56 -0.67 13.10
C PHE A 111 -2.90 -0.46 14.47
N SER A 112 -1.56 -0.47 14.54
CA SER A 112 -0.82 -0.34 15.81
C SER A 112 0.13 0.86 15.79
N SER A 113 0.42 1.41 16.98
CA SER A 113 1.37 2.51 17.14
C SER A 113 2.78 2.11 16.74
N GLU A 114 3.20 0.87 17.03
CA GLU A 114 4.53 0.39 16.66
C GLU A 114 4.72 0.35 15.13
N MET A 115 3.67 -0.05 14.40
CA MET A 115 3.70 -0.04 12.95
C MET A 115 3.69 1.40 12.41
N MET A 116 2.92 2.30 13.03
CA MET A 116 2.94 3.72 12.69
C MET A 116 4.36 4.31 12.82
N ASP A 117 5.05 4.05 13.93
CA ASP A 117 6.41 4.52 14.18
C ASP A 117 7.39 4.04 13.10
N VAL A 118 7.25 2.80 12.65
CA VAL A 118 8.08 2.25 11.57
C VAL A 118 7.85 2.98 10.25
N TYR A 119 6.59 3.26 9.87
CA TYR A 119 6.32 4.03 8.66
C TYR A 119 6.82 5.47 8.79
N LEU A 120 6.55 6.14 9.92
CA LEU A 120 6.99 7.53 10.16
C LEU A 120 8.51 7.68 10.12
N ALA A 121 9.25 6.68 10.62
CA ALA A 121 10.71 6.70 10.59
C ALA A 121 11.31 6.63 9.17
N GLN A 122 10.55 6.17 8.17
CA GLN A 122 11.02 5.95 6.80
C GLN A 122 10.33 6.87 5.77
N ILE A 123 9.15 7.41 6.09
CA ILE A 123 8.33 8.13 5.12
C ILE A 123 9.01 9.39 4.60
N SER A 124 9.70 10.17 5.44
CA SER A 124 10.36 11.41 5.01
C SER A 124 11.57 11.17 4.11
N GLU A 125 12.20 9.98 4.19
CA GLU A 125 13.32 9.62 3.31
C GLU A 125 12.81 9.25 1.91
N ILE A 126 11.69 8.51 1.83
CA ILE A 126 11.14 7.98 0.58
C ILE A 126 10.17 8.98 -0.07
N PHE A 127 9.44 9.71 0.74
CA PHE A 127 8.55 10.82 0.40
C PHE A 127 9.03 12.08 1.10
N PRO A 128 10.15 12.69 0.64
CA PRO A 128 10.57 13.98 1.15
C PRO A 128 9.43 14.99 0.97
N PRO A 129 9.18 15.86 1.96
CA PRO A 129 8.17 16.90 1.84
C PRO A 129 8.52 17.82 0.67
N ASP A 130 7.50 18.25 -0.07
CA ASP A 130 7.69 19.25 -1.11
C ASP A 130 8.20 20.55 -0.47
N VAL A 131 9.36 21.01 -0.92
CA VAL A 131 10.07 22.19 -0.39
C VAL A 131 9.23 23.48 -0.55
N ASP A 132 8.20 23.44 -1.39
CA ASP A 132 7.34 24.58 -1.71
C ASP A 132 6.08 24.72 -0.83
N CYS A 133 5.79 23.75 0.07
CA CYS A 133 4.57 23.76 0.90
C CYS A 133 4.67 24.49 2.25
N GLU A 134 5.85 24.97 2.68
CA GLU A 134 6.01 25.63 3.99
C GLU A 134 5.49 27.09 4.06
N LEU A 135 4.95 27.67 2.97
CA LEU A 135 4.47 29.05 2.96
C LEU A 135 2.98 29.24 3.35
N ASP A 136 2.19 28.16 3.52
CA ASP A 136 0.75 28.27 3.80
C ASP A 136 0.35 28.02 5.27
N SER A 137 1.31 27.93 6.20
CA SER A 137 1.02 27.66 7.63
C SER A 137 1.58 28.69 8.62
N VAL A 138 1.50 29.99 8.32
CA VAL A 138 1.48 31.05 9.35
C VAL A 138 0.20 31.88 9.20
N GLY A 139 -0.89 31.32 9.70
CA GLY A 139 -2.21 31.96 9.80
C GLY A 139 -2.83 31.80 11.18
N LEU A 140 -2.04 31.92 12.25
CA LEU A 140 -2.56 32.04 13.61
C LEU A 140 -2.99 33.50 13.84
N GLN A 141 -4.26 33.83 13.57
CA GLN A 141 -4.84 35.09 14.02
C GLN A 141 -5.61 34.89 15.31
N SER A 142 -5.05 35.44 16.39
CA SER A 142 -5.70 35.72 17.66
C SER A 142 -6.86 36.70 17.48
N LYS A 143 -8.02 36.35 18.02
CA LYS A 143 -8.96 37.31 18.62
C LYS A 143 -9.44 36.74 19.95
#